data_AF-M4CJE0-F1
#
_entry.id   AF-M4CJE0-F1
#
_cell.length_a   1.000
_cell.length_b   1.000
_cell.length_c   1.000
_cell.angle_alpha   90.00
_cell.angle_beta   90.00
_cell.angle_gamma   90.00
#
_symmetry.space_group_name_H-M   'P 1'
#
loop_
_entity.id
_entity.type
_entity.pdbx_description
1 polymer ?
#
loop_
_entity_poly.entity_id
_entity_poly.type
_entity_poly.pdbx_seq_one_letter_code
_entity_poly.pdbx_strand_id
1 'polypeptide(L)'
;MSLDAAAKTGKIAVWWDMKECPVPEGIDAHRVRPSIEGGFKELGYSGPVSITAYGDQKQTPEYLLRALSSTGVAVVHVRSESTCAVMYEHMKNWREENPPPATMMIITNQMLDVFDWDLARLQQQRTGYHICLAYTIRQRAELMVDTRKEWLWEKLLLGTTTSTSAGELSTVFHCEYCSLDCQSLNCFKEHLSTKKHQLQEVVRPKPTELVSATKRWGKNYAATPEYATAKIHVWWDMFCCPIPDGYDARRVRPSLEGAFKELGYSGPVSITAFGDHTQTPKRHLQALSSTGIDVAHATLGVISPRIFEDLVEWRGRNTTPATMMIISDGVEELLAQLQQRIKFNLFWAYSCRPWTMSVVLTSAEWLWDSLLAGVSFSKEQAVEECSLVEELEHVYR
;
A
#
# COMPACT_ATOMS: atom_id res chain seq x y z
N MET A 1 6.84 -16.42 21.31
CA MET A 1 6.61 -14.96 21.40
C MET A 1 5.54 -14.61 20.39
N SER A 2 4.49 -13.86 20.76
CA SER A 2 3.46 -13.43 19.79
C SER A 2 4.08 -12.47 18.78
N LEU A 3 3.51 -12.37 17.57
CA LEU A 3 3.95 -11.39 16.55
C LEU A 3 3.90 -9.95 17.08
N ASP A 4 2.92 -9.63 17.93
CA ASP A 4 2.79 -8.34 18.60
C ASP A 4 3.95 -8.06 19.56
N ALA A 5 4.30 -9.03 20.42
CA ALA A 5 5.44 -8.90 21.32
C ALA A 5 6.77 -8.78 20.56
N ALA A 6 6.92 -9.53 19.46
CA ALA A 6 8.10 -9.46 18.60
C ALA A 6 8.27 -8.07 17.97
N ALA A 7 7.18 -7.49 17.47
CA ALA A 7 7.19 -6.14 16.88
C ALA A 7 7.54 -5.05 17.92
N LYS A 8 7.07 -5.20 19.17
CA LYS A 8 7.38 -4.27 20.26
C LYS A 8 8.86 -4.25 20.66
N THR A 9 9.55 -5.37 20.49
CA THR A 9 11.00 -5.48 20.72
C THR A 9 11.85 -5.28 19.46
N GLY A 10 11.21 -5.23 18.28
CA GLY A 10 11.85 -5.14 16.98
C GLY A 10 12.36 -3.73 16.65
N LYS A 11 13.16 -3.60 15.58
CA LYS A 11 13.68 -2.31 15.13
C LYS A 11 12.55 -1.33 14.81
N ILE A 12 12.77 -0.06 15.17
CA ILE A 12 11.85 1.04 14.92
C ILE A 12 12.57 2.03 14.01
N ALA A 13 12.04 2.25 12.82
CA ALA A 13 12.56 3.27 11.90
C ALA A 13 11.57 4.43 11.77
N VAL A 14 12.09 5.66 11.88
CA VAL A 14 11.33 6.90 11.83
C VAL A 14 11.82 7.76 10.67
N TRP A 15 10.91 8.10 9.76
CA TRP A 15 11.15 9.03 8.66
C TRP A 15 10.40 10.33 8.92
N TRP A 16 11.14 11.43 8.98
CA TRP A 16 10.60 12.72 9.37
C TRP A 16 10.81 13.77 8.29
N ASP A 17 9.71 14.28 7.75
CA ASP A 17 9.67 15.46 6.90
C ASP A 17 9.74 16.73 7.77
N MET A 18 10.91 17.39 7.80
CA MET A 18 11.12 18.59 8.62
C MET A 18 10.35 19.81 8.10
N LYS A 19 9.95 19.81 6.82
CA LYS A 19 9.22 20.94 6.22
C LYS A 19 7.74 20.87 6.60
N GLU A 20 7.14 19.68 6.50
CA GLU A 20 5.71 19.48 6.82
C GLU A 20 5.47 19.41 8.33
N CYS A 21 6.42 18.86 9.08
CA CYS A 21 6.37 18.74 10.52
C CYS A 21 7.58 19.41 11.19
N PRO A 22 7.75 20.74 11.08
CA PRO A 22 8.88 21.42 11.70
C PRO A 22 8.82 21.30 13.23
N VAL A 23 9.96 21.50 13.89
CA VAL A 23 9.97 21.68 15.36
C VAL A 23 9.24 22.99 15.67
N PRO A 24 8.15 22.98 16.45
CA PRO A 24 7.40 24.19 16.78
C PRO A 24 8.26 25.23 17.50
N GLU A 25 7.93 26.50 17.29
CA GLU A 25 8.62 27.60 17.97
C GLU A 25 8.53 27.46 19.50
N GLY A 26 9.63 27.73 20.19
CA GLY A 26 9.72 27.59 21.65
C GLY A 26 9.97 26.15 22.16
N ILE A 27 9.94 25.14 21.28
CA ILE A 27 10.33 23.77 21.65
C ILE A 27 11.82 23.54 21.35
N ASP A 28 12.56 23.08 22.36
CA ASP A 28 13.96 22.68 22.19
C ASP A 28 14.05 21.42 21.31
N ALA A 29 14.79 21.51 20.21
CA ALA A 29 15.00 20.42 19.27
C ALA A 29 15.73 19.21 19.88
N HIS A 30 16.46 19.36 21.00
CA HIS A 30 17.01 18.22 21.75
C HIS A 30 15.91 17.29 22.28
N ARG A 31 14.66 17.75 22.36
CA ARG A 31 13.54 16.93 22.80
C ARG A 31 13.03 15.98 21.72
N VAL A 32 13.38 16.16 20.45
CA VAL A 32 12.80 15.38 19.34
C VAL A 32 12.98 13.88 19.55
N ARG A 33 14.22 13.39 19.64
CA ARG A 33 14.47 11.95 19.88
C ARG A 33 13.87 11.47 21.21
N PRO A 34 14.18 12.09 22.37
CA PRO A 34 13.64 11.65 23.66
C PRO A 34 12.13 11.55 23.72
N SER A 35 11.42 12.45 23.02
CA SER A 35 9.95 12.46 23.01
C SER A 35 9.38 11.37 22.10
N ILE A 36 10.00 11.12 20.94
CA ILE A 36 9.63 9.99 20.07
C ILE A 36 9.87 8.66 20.81
N GLU A 37 11.05 8.48 21.38
CA GLU A 37 11.39 7.28 22.18
C GLU A 37 10.46 7.10 23.38
N GLY A 38 10.13 8.20 24.08
CA GLY A 38 9.15 8.20 25.17
C GLY A 38 7.75 7.78 24.73
N GLY A 39 7.26 8.33 23.61
CA GLY A 39 5.97 7.94 23.03
C GLY A 39 5.90 6.46 22.64
N PHE A 40 6.98 5.90 22.09
CA PHE A 40 7.07 4.46 21.83
C PHE A 40 7.08 3.64 23.12
N LYS A 41 7.84 4.08 24.13
CA LYS A 41 7.91 3.40 25.43
C LYS A 41 6.55 3.35 26.14
N GLU A 42 5.75 4.41 26.06
CA GLU A 42 4.38 4.44 26.62
C GLU A 42 3.46 3.38 25.99
N LEU A 43 3.67 3.06 24.71
CA LEU A 43 2.95 1.98 24.00
C LEU A 43 3.54 0.58 24.27
N GLY A 44 4.62 0.50 25.06
CA GLY A 44 5.33 -0.72 25.41
C GLY A 44 6.35 -1.19 24.37
N TYR A 45 6.78 -0.32 23.45
CA TYR A 45 7.89 -0.64 22.56
C TYR A 45 9.22 -0.41 23.27
N SER A 46 10.16 -1.34 23.07
CA SER A 46 11.49 -1.32 23.67
C SER A 46 12.61 -1.59 22.66
N GLY A 47 12.27 -1.69 21.38
CA GLY A 47 13.24 -1.91 20.31
C GLY A 47 14.10 -0.66 20.01
N PRO A 48 15.23 -0.84 19.30
CA PRO A 48 16.12 0.26 18.95
C PRO A 48 15.46 1.22 17.95
N VAL A 49 15.59 2.53 18.19
CA VAL A 49 14.97 3.59 17.38
C VAL A 49 16.00 4.29 16.49
N SER A 50 15.85 4.16 15.18
CA SER A 50 16.56 4.98 14.18
C SER A 50 15.66 6.11 13.69
N ILE A 51 16.16 7.34 13.72
CA ILE A 51 15.41 8.54 13.31
C ILE A 51 16.20 9.24 12.22
N THR A 52 15.54 9.49 11.08
CA THR A 52 16.11 10.22 9.96
C THR A 52 15.22 11.42 9.62
N ALA A 53 15.80 12.61 9.71
CA ALA A 53 15.16 13.88 9.41
C ALA A 53 15.54 14.35 8.00
N TYR A 54 14.55 14.63 7.16
CA TYR A 54 14.71 15.00 5.77
C TYR A 54 14.28 16.45 5.56
N GLY A 55 15.01 17.18 4.71
CA GLY A 55 14.62 18.52 4.29
C GLY A 55 15.74 19.29 3.59
N ASP A 56 15.41 20.51 3.17
CA ASP A 56 16.39 21.43 2.59
C ASP A 56 17.28 22.05 3.68
N GLN A 57 18.36 21.36 4.01
CA GLN A 57 19.33 21.79 5.02
C GLN A 57 20.14 23.04 4.66
N LYS A 58 19.97 23.60 3.46
CA LYS A 58 20.43 24.97 3.17
C LYS A 58 19.57 26.01 3.88
N GLN A 59 18.28 25.71 4.10
CA GLN A 59 17.31 26.58 4.76
C GLN A 59 17.19 26.29 6.27
N THR A 60 17.62 25.12 6.73
CA THR A 60 17.55 24.76 8.15
C THR A 60 18.56 25.54 9.02
N PRO A 61 18.11 26.20 10.11
CA PRO A 61 18.99 26.83 11.08
C PRO A 61 20.03 25.88 11.69
N GLU A 62 21.25 26.38 11.88
CA GLU A 62 22.37 25.59 12.39
C GLU A 62 22.13 25.02 13.80
N TYR A 63 21.46 25.79 14.68
CA TYR A 63 21.17 25.34 16.04
C TYR A 63 20.25 24.11 16.06
N LEU A 64 19.30 24.01 15.12
CA LEU A 64 18.44 22.83 14.97
C LEU A 64 19.27 21.63 14.51
N LEU A 65 20.09 21.80 13.47
CA LEU A 65 20.96 20.74 12.96
C LEU A 65 21.90 20.19 14.03
N ARG A 66 22.48 21.09 14.86
CA ARG A 66 23.34 20.72 15.97
C ARG A 66 22.58 19.93 17.04
N ALA A 67 21.37 20.35 17.41
CA ALA A 67 20.54 19.66 18.41
C ALA A 67 20.07 18.27 17.95
N LEU A 68 19.70 18.15 16.67
CA LEU A 68 19.30 16.87 16.08
C LEU A 68 20.48 15.90 16.03
N SER A 69 21.64 16.36 15.54
CA SER A 69 22.85 15.54 15.50
C SER A 69 23.35 15.17 16.89
N SER A 70 23.35 16.08 17.87
CA SER A 70 23.81 15.77 19.24
C SER A 70 22.95 14.71 19.94
N THR A 71 21.69 14.57 19.52
CA THR A 71 20.77 13.54 19.99
C THR A 71 20.76 12.30 19.10
N GLY A 72 21.64 12.15 18.11
CA GLY A 72 21.68 10.94 17.30
C GLY A 72 20.66 10.88 16.16
N VAL A 73 19.96 11.98 15.83
CA VAL A 73 19.07 12.02 14.67
C VAL A 73 19.92 12.19 13.41
N ALA A 74 19.78 11.26 12.46
CA ALA A 74 20.42 11.38 11.16
C ALA A 74 19.74 12.50 10.36
N VAL A 75 20.51 13.32 9.65
CA VAL A 75 19.99 14.46 8.90
C VAL A 75 20.31 14.26 7.42
N VAL A 76 19.28 14.24 6.58
CA VAL A 76 19.40 14.08 5.13
C VAL A 76 19.06 15.40 4.45
N HIS A 77 19.96 15.85 3.58
CA HIS A 77 19.72 16.96 2.68
C HIS A 77 19.16 16.50 1.35
N VAL A 78 17.98 17.04 1.06
CA VAL A 78 17.21 16.93 -0.18
C VAL A 78 16.60 18.30 -0.48
N ARG A 79 16.18 18.55 -1.72
CA ARG A 79 15.33 19.71 -1.98
C ARG A 79 13.92 19.46 -1.48
N SER A 80 13.24 20.53 -1.13
CA SER A 80 11.92 20.48 -0.49
C SER A 80 10.87 19.74 -1.30
N GLU A 81 10.93 19.84 -2.63
CA GLU A 81 10.04 19.17 -3.57
C GLU A 81 10.28 17.66 -3.71
N SER A 82 11.46 17.17 -3.29
CA SER A 82 11.85 15.76 -3.39
C SER A 82 11.77 15.02 -2.05
N THR A 83 11.49 15.72 -0.95
CA THR A 83 11.55 15.17 0.42
C THR A 83 10.77 13.87 0.56
N CYS A 84 9.47 13.88 0.23
CA CYS A 84 8.60 12.72 0.38
C CYS A 84 8.98 11.57 -0.56
N ALA A 85 9.41 11.85 -1.79
CA ALA A 85 9.84 10.82 -2.73
C ALA A 85 11.12 10.12 -2.27
N VAL A 86 12.10 10.87 -1.77
CA VAL A 86 13.35 10.30 -1.21
C VAL A 86 13.07 9.54 0.10
N MET A 87 12.22 10.08 0.97
CA MET A 87 11.76 9.36 2.17
C MET A 87 11.16 8.01 1.80
N TYR A 88 10.30 7.97 0.78
CA TYR A 88 9.68 6.74 0.28
C TYR A 88 10.72 5.76 -0.28
N GLU A 89 11.69 6.23 -1.06
CA GLU A 89 12.78 5.41 -1.58
C GLU A 89 13.60 4.77 -0.45
N HIS A 90 14.01 5.57 0.54
CA HIS A 90 14.77 5.07 1.70
C HIS A 90 13.94 4.08 2.52
N MET A 91 12.65 4.36 2.69
CA MET A 91 11.72 3.47 3.36
C MET A 91 11.58 2.13 2.63
N LYS A 92 11.49 2.14 1.29
CA LYS A 92 11.46 0.94 0.46
C LYS A 92 12.74 0.11 0.64
N ASN A 93 13.91 0.73 0.53
CA ASN A 93 15.20 0.05 0.68
C ASN A 93 15.37 -0.54 2.09
N TRP A 94 14.98 0.19 3.13
CA TRP A 94 15.07 -0.29 4.51
C TRP A 94 14.26 -1.57 4.76
N ARG A 95 13.09 -1.71 4.14
CA ARG A 95 12.22 -2.88 4.32
C ARG A 95 12.82 -4.16 3.73
N GLU A 96 13.66 -4.06 2.70
CA GLU A 96 14.33 -5.22 2.10
C GLU A 96 15.28 -5.90 3.09
N GLU A 97 15.94 -5.11 3.94
CA GLU A 97 16.86 -5.60 4.96
C GLU A 97 16.19 -5.84 6.33
N ASN A 98 14.96 -5.33 6.51
CA ASN A 98 14.24 -5.36 7.78
C ASN A 98 12.81 -5.87 7.55
N PRO A 99 12.64 -7.17 7.25
CA PRO A 99 11.31 -7.77 7.11
C PRO A 99 10.56 -7.74 8.45
N PRO A 100 9.22 -7.81 8.44
CA PRO A 100 8.42 -7.90 9.67
C PRO A 100 8.83 -9.11 10.53
N PRO A 101 8.76 -9.01 11.87
CA PRO A 101 8.15 -7.95 12.65
C PRO A 101 9.10 -6.77 12.92
N ALA A 102 8.69 -5.57 12.49
CA ALA A 102 9.37 -4.32 12.78
C ALA A 102 8.36 -3.16 12.80
N THR A 103 8.78 -2.00 13.31
CA THR A 103 7.92 -0.83 13.47
C THR A 103 8.40 0.31 12.59
N MET A 104 7.45 0.98 11.95
CA MET A 104 7.68 2.13 11.09
C MET A 104 6.91 3.33 11.62
N MET A 105 7.53 4.50 11.62
CA MET A 105 6.84 5.75 11.89
C MET A 105 7.11 6.78 10.81
N ILE A 106 6.03 7.36 10.28
CA ILE A 106 6.09 8.41 9.27
C ILE A 106 5.63 9.72 9.92
N ILE A 107 6.45 10.76 9.83
CA ILE A 107 6.16 12.09 10.36
C ILE A 107 6.06 13.06 9.18
N THR A 108 4.83 13.34 8.74
CA THR A 108 4.54 14.21 7.59
C THR A 108 3.06 14.59 7.56
N ASN A 109 2.72 15.69 6.88
CA ASN A 109 1.34 16.01 6.53
C ASN A 109 0.91 15.45 5.16
N GLN A 110 1.83 14.87 4.39
CA GLN A 110 1.57 14.31 3.04
C GLN A 110 1.30 12.79 3.07
N MET A 111 0.81 12.27 4.18
CA MET A 111 0.58 10.83 4.36
C MET A 111 -0.35 10.25 3.28
N LEU A 112 -1.48 10.91 3.05
CA LEU A 112 -2.53 10.51 2.10
C LEU A 112 -2.01 10.45 0.67
N ASP A 113 -1.20 11.44 0.29
CA ASP A 113 -0.79 11.64 -1.10
C ASP A 113 0.36 10.71 -1.52
N VAL A 114 1.19 10.28 -0.57
CA VAL A 114 2.48 9.63 -0.87
C VAL A 114 2.56 8.21 -0.32
N PHE A 115 2.17 8.01 0.95
CA PHE A 115 2.52 6.80 1.69
C PHE A 115 1.33 5.87 1.95
N ASP A 116 0.11 6.42 2.04
CA ASP A 116 -1.09 5.70 2.47
C ASP A 116 -1.34 4.42 1.66
N TRP A 117 -1.36 4.55 0.33
CA TRP A 117 -1.58 3.45 -0.59
C TRP A 117 -0.58 2.29 -0.43
N ASP A 118 0.73 2.57 -0.41
CA ASP A 118 1.76 1.51 -0.34
C ASP A 118 1.77 0.85 1.04
N LEU A 119 1.62 1.65 2.10
CA LEU A 119 1.59 1.16 3.47
C LEU A 119 0.35 0.31 3.74
N ALA A 120 -0.82 0.73 3.26
CA ALA A 120 -2.05 -0.06 3.32
C ALA A 120 -1.88 -1.40 2.60
N ARG A 121 -1.24 -1.40 1.42
CA ARG A 121 -0.93 -2.63 0.68
C ARG A 121 0.03 -3.54 1.43
N LEU A 122 1.10 -2.99 2.01
CA LEU A 122 2.07 -3.76 2.80
C LEU A 122 1.44 -4.38 4.04
N GLN A 123 0.52 -3.68 4.69
CA GLN A 123 -0.19 -4.24 5.83
C GLN A 123 -0.99 -5.49 5.48
N GLN A 124 -1.37 -5.71 4.21
CA GLN A 124 -2.17 -6.88 3.78
C GLN A 124 -1.36 -8.19 3.72
N GLN A 125 -0.04 -8.16 3.94
CA GLN A 125 0.78 -9.35 4.04
C GLN A 125 0.53 -10.13 5.35
N ARG A 126 0.90 -11.42 5.39
CA ARG A 126 0.70 -12.29 6.57
C ARG A 126 1.37 -11.76 7.84
N THR A 127 2.53 -11.15 7.69
CA THR A 127 3.26 -10.47 8.76
C THR A 127 3.38 -9.01 8.37
N GLY A 128 2.62 -8.13 9.03
CA GLY A 128 2.66 -6.69 8.79
C GLY A 128 3.67 -5.98 9.70
N TYR A 129 4.06 -4.77 9.29
CA TYR A 129 4.77 -3.83 10.16
C TYR A 129 3.81 -3.25 11.22
N HIS A 130 4.33 -2.74 12.33
CA HIS A 130 3.54 -1.80 13.14
C HIS A 130 3.73 -0.40 12.58
N ILE A 131 2.65 0.25 12.16
CA ILE A 131 2.70 1.59 11.55
C ILE A 131 2.20 2.63 12.55
N CYS A 132 2.99 3.69 12.70
CA CYS A 132 2.76 4.81 13.60
C CYS A 132 2.85 6.11 12.79
N LEU A 133 2.04 7.12 13.11
CA LEU A 133 2.05 8.39 12.36
C LEU A 133 2.15 9.60 13.28
N ALA A 134 2.83 10.64 12.84
CA ALA A 134 2.70 11.96 13.43
C ALA A 134 2.53 13.04 12.37
N TYR A 135 1.67 14.00 12.67
CA TYR A 135 1.33 15.10 11.77
C TYR A 135 1.14 16.39 12.57
N THR A 136 1.31 17.55 11.93
CA THR A 136 0.95 18.83 12.56
C THR A 136 -0.53 19.14 12.36
N ILE A 137 -1.12 18.67 11.26
CA ILE A 137 -2.54 18.87 10.94
C ILE A 137 -3.19 17.53 10.74
N ARG A 138 -4.26 17.25 11.50
CA ARG A 138 -5.06 16.06 11.26
C ARG A 138 -5.75 16.16 9.91
N GLN A 139 -5.49 15.20 9.04
CA GLN A 139 -6.16 15.11 7.76
C GLN A 139 -7.66 14.86 7.96
N ARG A 140 -8.49 15.48 7.11
CA ARG A 140 -9.95 15.30 7.15
C ARG A 140 -10.38 14.01 6.44
N ALA A 141 -9.66 13.62 5.40
CA ALA A 141 -9.88 12.36 4.71
C ALA A 141 -9.39 11.20 5.60
N GLU A 142 -10.08 10.07 5.51
CA GLU A 142 -9.71 8.86 6.21
C GLU A 142 -8.58 8.15 5.46
N LEU A 143 -7.57 7.69 6.20
CA LEU A 143 -6.45 6.94 5.65
C LEU A 143 -6.88 5.49 5.37
N MET A 144 -6.38 4.90 4.29
CA MET A 144 -6.55 3.47 4.04
C MET A 144 -5.72 2.63 5.01
N VAL A 145 -4.51 3.07 5.37
CA VAL A 145 -3.59 2.32 6.23
C VAL A 145 -4.11 2.22 7.67
N ASP A 146 -4.05 1.02 8.25
CA ASP A 146 -4.31 0.82 9.68
C ASP A 146 -3.08 1.24 10.50
N THR A 147 -3.29 2.14 11.47
CA THR A 147 -2.23 2.68 12.32
C THR A 147 -2.39 2.21 13.76
N ARG A 148 -1.26 1.95 14.43
CA ARG A 148 -1.23 1.60 15.86
C ARG A 148 -1.42 2.81 16.75
N LYS A 149 -0.87 3.93 16.32
CA LYS A 149 -0.96 5.20 17.03
C LYS A 149 -0.71 6.36 16.08
N GLU A 150 -1.48 7.41 16.31
CA GLU A 150 -1.29 8.72 15.71
C GLU A 150 -0.98 9.74 16.81
N TRP A 151 -0.07 10.67 16.50
CA TRP A 151 0.22 11.81 17.36
C TRP A 151 0.04 13.13 16.61
N LEU A 152 -0.50 14.13 17.31
CA LEU A 152 -0.23 15.51 16.96
C LEU A 152 1.23 15.80 17.30
N TRP A 153 2.00 16.24 16.31
CA TRP A 153 3.45 16.38 16.40
C TRP A 153 3.90 17.22 17.59
N GLU A 154 3.30 18.40 17.77
CA GLU A 154 3.58 19.27 18.91
C GLU A 154 3.31 18.59 20.26
N LYS A 155 2.20 17.86 20.38
CA LYS A 155 1.85 17.15 21.62
C LYS A 155 2.81 16.00 21.90
N LEU A 156 3.31 15.32 20.88
CA LEU A 156 4.34 14.31 21.04
C LEU A 156 5.60 14.93 21.62
N LEU A 157 6.08 16.05 21.07
CA LEU A 157 7.28 16.74 21.53
C LEU A 157 7.17 17.31 22.96
N LEU A 158 5.96 17.68 23.39
CA LEU A 158 5.68 18.14 24.75
C LEU A 158 5.47 17.00 25.74
N GLY A 159 5.28 15.78 25.26
CA GLY A 159 4.99 14.59 26.05
C GLY A 159 6.19 14.04 26.84
N THR A 160 6.05 12.78 27.26
CA THR A 160 7.05 12.08 28.06
C THR A 160 8.36 11.92 27.30
N THR A 161 9.47 12.26 27.96
CA THR A 161 10.83 12.12 27.43
C THR A 161 11.57 10.99 28.14
N THR A 162 12.40 10.25 27.42
CA THR A 162 13.35 9.30 28.00
C THR A 162 14.75 9.90 28.15
N SER A 163 15.47 9.52 29.21
CA SER A 163 16.90 9.82 29.32
C SER A 163 17.67 8.94 28.32
N THR A 164 18.04 9.49 27.16
CA THR A 164 18.87 8.78 26.19
C THR A 164 20.30 8.70 26.74
N SER A 165 20.74 7.52 27.17
CA SER A 165 22.16 7.28 27.42
C SER A 165 22.90 7.41 26.09
N ALA A 166 23.91 8.28 26.03
CA ALA A 166 24.76 8.53 24.86
C ALA A 166 25.67 7.31 24.51
N GLY A 167 25.10 6.13 24.33
CA GLY A 167 25.81 5.00 23.73
C GLY A 167 25.93 5.21 22.23
N GLU A 168 27.15 5.12 21.67
CA GLU A 168 27.56 5.14 20.26
C GLU A 168 26.46 5.40 19.21
N LEU A 169 25.82 6.57 19.26
CA LEU A 169 24.92 7.02 18.22
C LEU A 169 25.79 7.51 17.07
N SER A 170 25.98 6.67 16.06
CA SER A 170 26.61 7.09 14.80
C SER A 170 25.70 8.13 14.14
N THR A 171 26.19 9.37 14.08
CA THR A 171 25.45 10.50 13.52
C THR A 171 25.98 10.79 12.14
N VAL A 172 25.08 10.93 11.17
CA VAL A 172 25.46 11.17 9.79
C VAL A 172 24.61 12.30 9.24
N PHE A 173 25.29 13.35 8.78
CA PHE A 173 24.71 14.32 7.86
C PHE A 173 24.90 13.78 6.44
N HIS A 174 23.83 13.41 5.77
CA HIS A 174 23.85 12.85 4.43
C HIS A 174 23.41 13.89 3.39
N CYS A 175 24.07 13.93 2.24
CA CYS A 175 23.63 14.69 1.08
C CYS A 175 23.20 13.75 -0.04
N GLU A 176 21.91 13.74 -0.35
CA GLU A 176 21.30 12.81 -1.29
C GLU A 176 21.77 13.02 -2.75
N TYR A 177 22.10 14.26 -3.11
CA TYR A 177 22.56 14.61 -4.45
C TYR A 177 24.02 14.23 -4.71
N CYS A 178 24.83 14.18 -3.65
CA CYS A 178 26.27 13.92 -3.75
C CYS A 178 26.68 12.56 -3.20
N SER A 179 25.74 11.82 -2.60
CA SER A 179 25.99 10.56 -1.89
C SER A 179 27.16 10.71 -0.91
N LEU A 180 27.12 11.80 -0.13
CA LEU A 180 28.20 12.19 0.78
C LEU A 180 27.71 12.15 2.23
N ASP A 181 28.47 11.46 3.06
CA ASP A 181 28.29 11.43 4.51
C ASP A 181 29.31 12.35 5.20
N CYS A 182 28.79 13.25 6.03
CA CYS A 182 29.57 14.14 6.87
C CYS A 182 29.32 13.81 8.34
N GLN A 183 30.40 13.61 9.09
CA GLN A 183 30.35 13.36 10.55
C GLN A 183 30.30 14.65 11.37
N SER A 184 30.56 15.81 10.75
CA SER A 184 30.52 17.11 11.40
C SER A 184 29.63 18.10 10.66
N LEU A 185 28.94 18.94 11.43
CA LEU A 185 28.06 19.98 10.90
C LEU A 185 28.82 20.99 10.02
N ASN A 186 30.05 21.35 10.40
CA ASN A 186 30.86 22.29 9.63
C ASN A 186 31.18 21.75 8.23
N CYS A 187 31.67 20.50 8.15
CA CYS A 187 31.95 19.83 6.88
C CYS A 187 30.70 19.77 5.99
N PHE A 188 29.54 19.47 6.60
CA PHE A 188 28.27 19.42 5.88
C PHE A 188 27.84 20.80 5.34
N LYS A 189 27.90 21.87 6.15
CA LYS A 189 27.53 23.21 5.70
C LYS A 189 28.50 23.74 4.63
N GLU A 190 29.80 23.49 4.80
CA GLU A 190 30.81 23.80 3.79
C GLU A 190 30.49 23.08 2.47
N HIS A 191 30.18 21.78 2.53
CA HIS A 191 29.78 21.01 1.36
C HIS A 191 28.57 21.62 0.63
N LEU A 192 27.49 21.93 1.34
CA LEU A 192 26.26 22.49 0.76
C LEU A 192 26.48 23.88 0.13
N SER A 193 27.50 24.61 0.58
CA SER A 193 27.86 25.91 0.01
C SER A 193 28.66 25.82 -1.31
N THR A 194 29.19 24.64 -1.65
CA THR A 194 30.06 24.48 -2.83
C THR A 194 29.29 24.61 -4.14
N LYS A 195 29.92 25.22 -5.16
CA LYS A 195 29.42 25.21 -6.55
C LYS A 195 29.22 23.78 -7.09
N LYS A 196 30.06 22.84 -6.63
CA LYS A 196 29.94 21.41 -7.00
C LYS A 196 28.60 20.84 -6.53
N HIS A 197 28.21 21.10 -5.30
CA HIS A 197 26.91 20.67 -4.77
C HIS A 197 25.76 21.27 -5.58
N GLN A 198 25.77 22.60 -5.80
CA GLN A 198 24.74 23.29 -6.61
C GLN A 198 24.59 22.66 -8.01
N LEU A 199 25.71 22.30 -8.65
CA LEU A 199 25.70 21.65 -9.96
C LEU A 199 25.15 20.21 -9.88
N GLN A 200 25.48 19.44 -8.83
CA GLN A 200 24.95 18.08 -8.66
C GLN A 200 23.43 18.08 -8.51
N GLU A 201 22.86 19.05 -7.80
CA GLU A 201 21.40 19.12 -7.67
C GLU A 201 20.67 19.39 -9.00
N VAL A 202 21.33 20.07 -9.94
CA VAL A 202 20.78 20.32 -11.29
C VAL A 202 21.00 19.13 -12.21
N VAL A 203 22.18 18.51 -12.15
CA VAL A 203 22.54 17.40 -13.04
C VAL A 203 21.90 16.08 -12.60
N ARG A 204 21.57 15.94 -11.32
CA ARG A 204 20.95 14.73 -10.73
C ARG A 204 19.68 15.10 -9.97
N PRO A 205 18.63 15.58 -10.66
CA PRO A 205 17.38 15.87 -9.99
C PRO A 205 16.83 14.60 -9.35
N LYS A 206 16.31 14.75 -8.12
CA LYS A 206 15.62 13.66 -7.43
C LYS A 206 14.14 13.70 -7.83
N PRO A 207 13.43 12.57 -7.82
CA PRO A 207 12.01 12.56 -8.11
C PRO A 207 11.24 13.52 -7.19
N THR A 208 10.24 14.19 -7.73
CA THR A 208 9.31 15.04 -6.98
C THR A 208 7.95 14.38 -6.79
N GLU A 209 7.67 13.34 -7.59
CA GLU A 209 6.44 12.58 -7.57
C GLU A 209 6.76 11.09 -7.53
N LEU A 210 5.91 10.32 -6.85
CA LEU A 210 5.95 8.86 -6.90
C LEU A 210 5.12 8.37 -8.07
N VAL A 211 5.78 7.80 -9.08
CA VAL A 211 5.08 7.13 -10.17
C VAL A 211 4.73 5.71 -9.72
N SER A 212 3.47 5.50 -9.32
CA SER A 212 2.91 4.17 -8.99
C SER A 212 2.53 3.35 -10.23
N ALA A 213 2.97 3.76 -11.43
CA ALA A 213 2.61 3.13 -12.68
C ALA A 213 3.34 1.79 -12.85
N THR A 214 2.57 0.71 -12.92
CA THR A 214 3.09 -0.61 -13.27
C THR A 214 2.22 -1.28 -14.32
N LYS A 215 2.40 -0.87 -15.60
CA LYS A 215 1.77 -1.49 -16.79
C LYS A 215 2.03 -3.02 -16.93
N ARG A 216 2.86 -3.61 -16.08
CA ARG A 216 3.29 -5.03 -16.12
C ARG A 216 3.02 -5.80 -14.82
N TRP A 217 2.23 -5.25 -13.89
CA TRP A 217 1.96 -5.92 -12.61
C TRP A 217 0.71 -6.80 -12.66
N GLY A 218 0.66 -7.86 -11.86
CA GLY A 218 -0.37 -8.89 -11.89
C GLY A 218 0.17 -10.19 -12.49
N LYS A 219 0.53 -11.13 -11.61
CA LYS A 219 0.88 -12.51 -11.97
C LYS A 219 -0.06 -13.43 -11.21
N ASN A 220 -0.57 -14.43 -11.90
CA ASN A 220 -1.38 -15.45 -11.25
C ASN A 220 -0.45 -16.45 -10.57
N TYR A 221 -0.52 -16.50 -9.25
CA TYR A 221 0.27 -17.40 -8.43
C TYR A 221 -0.47 -18.72 -8.25
N ALA A 222 0.28 -19.83 -8.30
CA ALA A 222 -0.28 -21.14 -8.01
C ALA A 222 -0.69 -21.24 -6.53
N ALA A 223 -1.73 -22.03 -6.26
CA ALA A 223 -2.22 -22.27 -4.92
C ALA A 223 -1.13 -22.83 -4.02
N THR A 224 -0.97 -22.24 -2.84
CA THR A 224 -0.20 -22.88 -1.78
C THR A 224 -1.02 -24.06 -1.21
N PRO A 225 -0.37 -25.06 -0.60
CA PRO A 225 -1.09 -26.22 -0.03
C PRO A 225 -2.22 -25.84 0.94
N GLU A 226 -2.05 -24.73 1.66
CA GLU A 226 -3.03 -24.21 2.62
C GLU A 226 -4.33 -23.73 1.96
N TYR A 227 -4.27 -23.13 0.76
CA TYR A 227 -5.45 -22.60 0.06
C TYR A 227 -5.95 -23.52 -1.07
N ALA A 228 -5.19 -24.54 -1.46
CA ALA A 228 -5.51 -25.40 -2.61
C ALA A 228 -6.90 -26.07 -2.50
N THR A 229 -7.35 -26.41 -1.30
CA THR A 229 -8.68 -27.02 -1.05
C THR A 229 -9.59 -26.11 -0.20
N ALA A 230 -9.15 -24.89 0.10
CA ALA A 230 -9.89 -23.94 0.90
C ALA A 230 -11.12 -23.42 0.15
N LYS A 231 -12.18 -23.07 0.88
CA LYS A 231 -13.42 -22.51 0.31
C LYS A 231 -13.12 -21.25 -0.49
N ILE A 232 -13.80 -21.10 -1.62
CA ILE A 232 -13.79 -19.91 -2.46
C ILE A 232 -15.18 -19.29 -2.46
N HIS A 233 -15.27 -17.99 -2.20
CA HIS A 233 -16.50 -17.23 -2.39
C HIS A 233 -16.26 -16.08 -3.38
N VAL A 234 -17.17 -15.94 -4.34
CA VAL A 234 -17.09 -14.97 -5.43
C VAL A 234 -18.23 -13.96 -5.30
N TRP A 235 -17.90 -12.69 -5.17
CA TRP A 235 -18.85 -11.58 -5.29
C TRP A 235 -18.72 -10.96 -6.67
N TRP A 236 -19.79 -10.99 -7.44
CA TRP A 236 -19.80 -10.52 -8.81
C TRP A 236 -20.74 -9.34 -9.01
N ASP A 237 -20.16 -8.19 -9.33
CA ASP A 237 -20.86 -7.01 -9.79
C ASP A 237 -21.19 -7.13 -11.29
N MET A 238 -22.46 -7.46 -11.60
CA MET A 238 -22.91 -7.62 -12.98
C MET A 238 -23.03 -6.30 -13.74
N PHE A 239 -22.91 -5.15 -13.06
CA PHE A 239 -22.93 -3.85 -13.72
C PHE A 239 -21.55 -3.51 -14.29
N CYS A 240 -20.49 -3.65 -13.49
CA CYS A 240 -19.10 -3.46 -13.96
C CYS A 240 -18.67 -4.55 -14.94
N CYS A 241 -19.03 -5.80 -14.65
CA CYS A 241 -18.62 -6.96 -15.43
C CYS A 241 -19.86 -7.71 -15.96
N PRO A 242 -20.56 -7.16 -16.96
CA PRO A 242 -21.81 -7.75 -17.47
C PRO A 242 -21.53 -9.03 -18.25
N ILE A 243 -22.56 -9.86 -18.43
CA ILE A 243 -22.50 -11.01 -19.34
C ILE A 243 -22.43 -10.47 -20.78
N PRO A 244 -21.41 -10.79 -21.57
CA PRO A 244 -21.30 -10.33 -22.95
C PRO A 244 -22.48 -10.79 -23.80
N ASP A 245 -22.82 -10.00 -24.82
CA ASP A 245 -23.90 -10.36 -25.74
C ASP A 245 -23.60 -11.68 -26.47
N GLY A 246 -24.61 -12.55 -26.53
CA GLY A 246 -24.47 -13.89 -27.12
C GLY A 246 -23.75 -14.91 -26.25
N TYR A 247 -23.17 -14.52 -25.11
CA TYR A 247 -22.54 -15.46 -24.18
C TYR A 247 -23.59 -16.27 -23.39
N ASP A 248 -23.41 -17.59 -23.31
CA ASP A 248 -24.26 -18.44 -22.46
C ASP A 248 -23.91 -18.23 -20.99
N ALA A 249 -24.80 -17.56 -20.25
CA ALA A 249 -24.69 -17.31 -18.83
C ALA A 249 -24.43 -18.60 -17.99
N ARG A 250 -24.84 -19.78 -18.46
CA ARG A 250 -24.53 -21.07 -17.79
C ARG A 250 -23.04 -21.37 -17.74
N ARG A 251 -22.23 -20.77 -18.62
CA ARG A 251 -20.78 -20.99 -18.69
C ARG A 251 -19.99 -20.16 -17.69
N VAL A 252 -20.59 -19.17 -17.03
CA VAL A 252 -19.87 -18.31 -16.06
C VAL A 252 -19.23 -19.13 -14.93
N ARG A 253 -20.00 -20.00 -14.24
CA ARG A 253 -19.44 -20.84 -13.16
C ARG A 253 -18.32 -21.78 -13.67
N PRO A 254 -18.53 -22.58 -14.74
CA PRO A 254 -17.47 -23.42 -15.31
C PRO A 254 -16.19 -22.65 -15.69
N SER A 255 -16.32 -21.44 -16.25
CA SER A 255 -15.18 -20.59 -16.59
C SER A 255 -14.37 -20.18 -15.36
N LEU A 256 -15.05 -19.73 -14.30
CA LEU A 256 -14.41 -19.36 -13.04
C LEU A 256 -13.72 -20.56 -12.37
N GLU A 257 -14.44 -21.68 -12.24
CA GLU A 257 -13.89 -22.91 -11.64
C GLU A 257 -12.72 -23.47 -12.46
N GLY A 258 -12.77 -23.36 -13.79
CA GLY A 258 -11.67 -23.71 -14.69
C GLY A 258 -10.42 -22.86 -14.42
N ALA A 259 -10.57 -21.54 -14.37
CA ALA A 259 -9.47 -20.61 -14.09
C ALA A 259 -8.85 -20.85 -12.70
N PHE A 260 -9.66 -21.16 -11.68
CA PHE A 260 -9.15 -21.50 -10.36
C PHE A 260 -8.35 -22.81 -10.38
N LYS A 261 -8.85 -23.82 -11.10
CA LYS A 261 -8.21 -25.13 -11.23
C LYS A 261 -6.88 -25.06 -11.96
N GLU A 262 -6.76 -24.23 -12.98
CA GLU A 262 -5.48 -23.98 -13.68
C GLU A 262 -4.39 -23.47 -12.73
N LEU A 263 -4.78 -22.72 -11.69
CA LEU A 263 -3.89 -22.25 -10.63
C LEU A 263 -3.76 -23.25 -9.47
N GLY A 264 -4.39 -24.42 -9.52
CA GLY A 264 -4.31 -25.44 -8.48
C GLY A 264 -5.29 -25.26 -7.31
N TYR A 265 -6.29 -24.40 -7.46
CA TYR A 265 -7.37 -24.24 -6.50
C TYR A 265 -8.53 -25.19 -6.85
N SER A 266 -8.96 -25.98 -5.87
CA SER A 266 -9.93 -27.07 -6.03
C SER A 266 -10.96 -27.13 -4.90
N GLY A 267 -10.97 -26.13 -4.01
CA GLY A 267 -11.93 -26.04 -2.92
C GLY A 267 -13.35 -25.70 -3.40
N PRO A 268 -14.35 -25.82 -2.49
CA PRO A 268 -15.74 -25.57 -2.83
C PRO A 268 -15.99 -24.11 -3.22
N VAL A 269 -16.70 -23.88 -4.33
CA VAL A 269 -16.96 -22.55 -4.91
C VAL A 269 -18.42 -22.13 -4.73
N SER A 270 -18.61 -20.98 -4.09
CA SER A 270 -19.88 -20.28 -3.96
C SER A 270 -19.81 -18.92 -4.67
N ILE A 271 -20.88 -18.53 -5.36
CA ILE A 271 -20.90 -17.34 -6.23
C ILE A 271 -22.21 -16.60 -5.99
N THR A 272 -22.10 -15.31 -5.68
CA THR A 272 -23.23 -14.39 -5.58
C THR A 272 -23.09 -13.30 -6.63
N ALA A 273 -24.03 -13.25 -7.56
CA ALA A 273 -24.13 -12.25 -8.62
C ALA A 273 -25.07 -11.12 -8.19
N PHE A 274 -24.57 -9.89 -8.15
CA PHE A 274 -25.32 -8.69 -7.78
C PHE A 274 -25.67 -7.91 -9.04
N GLY A 275 -26.94 -7.52 -9.19
CA GLY A 275 -27.35 -6.70 -10.31
C GLY A 275 -28.82 -6.31 -10.26
N ASP A 276 -29.20 -5.38 -11.12
CA ASP A 276 -30.58 -4.91 -11.18
C ASP A 276 -31.44 -5.94 -11.94
N HIS A 277 -32.11 -6.81 -11.20
CA HIS A 277 -33.03 -7.81 -11.77
C HIS A 277 -34.15 -7.23 -12.63
N THR A 278 -34.48 -5.94 -12.53
CA THR A 278 -35.46 -5.29 -13.41
C THR A 278 -34.90 -5.00 -14.80
N GLN A 279 -33.58 -4.85 -14.91
CA GLN A 279 -32.86 -4.57 -16.15
C GLN A 279 -32.15 -5.82 -16.71
N THR A 280 -31.78 -6.76 -15.85
CA THR A 280 -31.14 -8.02 -16.28
C THR A 280 -32.14 -8.92 -17.01
N PRO A 281 -31.83 -9.41 -18.22
CA PRO A 281 -32.72 -10.32 -18.94
C PRO A 281 -33.07 -11.57 -18.12
N LYS A 282 -34.35 -11.90 -18.02
CA LYS A 282 -34.85 -13.07 -17.25
C LYS A 282 -34.14 -14.37 -17.63
N ARG A 283 -33.80 -14.55 -18.91
CA ARG A 283 -33.04 -15.72 -19.41
C ARG A 283 -31.67 -15.85 -18.73
N HIS A 284 -30.98 -14.73 -18.44
CA HIS A 284 -29.69 -14.74 -17.77
C HIS A 284 -29.87 -15.12 -16.29
N LEU A 285 -30.84 -14.52 -15.60
CA LEU A 285 -31.13 -14.86 -14.19
C LEU A 285 -31.47 -16.36 -14.02
N GLN A 286 -32.29 -16.91 -14.93
CA GLN A 286 -32.63 -18.34 -14.92
C GLN A 286 -31.41 -19.22 -15.23
N ALA A 287 -30.58 -18.83 -16.19
CA ALA A 287 -29.36 -19.56 -16.53
C ALA A 287 -28.35 -19.57 -15.37
N LEU A 288 -28.12 -18.43 -14.71
CA LEU A 288 -27.25 -18.33 -13.53
C LEU A 288 -27.77 -19.20 -12.38
N SER A 289 -29.06 -19.10 -12.04
CA SER A 289 -29.65 -19.91 -10.99
C SER A 289 -29.58 -21.41 -11.30
N SER A 290 -29.72 -21.81 -12.58
CA SER A 290 -29.62 -23.23 -12.99
C SER A 290 -28.24 -23.85 -12.78
N THR A 291 -27.20 -23.04 -12.63
CA THR A 291 -25.85 -23.49 -12.30
C THR A 291 -25.49 -23.27 -10.83
N GLY A 292 -26.47 -22.91 -9.99
CA GLY A 292 -26.28 -22.66 -8.57
C GLY A 292 -25.51 -21.38 -8.27
N ILE A 293 -25.57 -20.37 -9.16
CA ILE A 293 -25.13 -19.00 -8.83
C ILE A 293 -26.31 -18.31 -8.13
N ASP A 294 -26.06 -17.78 -6.93
CA ASP A 294 -27.03 -16.98 -6.20
C ASP A 294 -27.17 -15.61 -6.86
N VAL A 295 -28.40 -15.11 -7.01
CA VAL A 295 -28.67 -13.81 -7.65
C VAL A 295 -29.29 -12.84 -6.64
N ALA A 296 -28.60 -11.72 -6.40
CA ALA A 296 -28.99 -10.70 -5.44
C ALA A 296 -29.38 -9.40 -6.17
N HIS A 297 -30.62 -8.96 -5.97
CA HIS A 297 -31.09 -7.71 -6.57
C HIS A 297 -30.38 -6.52 -5.93
N ALA A 298 -29.62 -5.76 -6.71
CA ALA A 298 -28.99 -4.52 -6.29
C ALA A 298 -28.96 -3.54 -7.46
N THR A 299 -29.48 -2.34 -7.27
CA THR A 299 -29.45 -1.28 -8.29
C THR A 299 -28.11 -0.55 -8.30
N LEU A 300 -27.87 0.21 -9.37
CA LEU A 300 -26.71 1.09 -9.45
C LEU A 300 -26.72 2.08 -8.27
N GLY A 301 -25.57 2.26 -7.63
CA GLY A 301 -25.41 3.10 -6.42
C GLY A 301 -25.60 2.37 -5.08
N VAL A 302 -26.23 1.18 -5.06
CA VAL A 302 -26.34 0.34 -3.85
C VAL A 302 -25.63 -1.00 -3.98
N ILE A 303 -25.11 -1.33 -5.16
CA ILE A 303 -24.40 -2.59 -5.42
C ILE A 303 -23.13 -2.73 -4.59
N SER A 304 -22.25 -1.72 -4.58
CA SER A 304 -20.98 -1.76 -3.83
C SER A 304 -21.19 -1.85 -2.31
N PRO A 305 -22.07 -1.04 -1.68
CA PRO A 305 -22.41 -1.23 -0.27
C PRO A 305 -22.94 -2.63 0.05
N ARG A 306 -23.76 -3.20 -0.85
CA ARG A 306 -24.36 -4.52 -0.62
C ARG A 306 -23.37 -5.68 -0.76
N ILE A 307 -22.43 -5.59 -1.70
CA ILE A 307 -21.29 -6.51 -1.79
C ILE A 307 -20.47 -6.44 -0.51
N PHE A 308 -20.20 -5.22 -0.01
CA PHE A 308 -19.43 -5.04 1.22
C PHE A 308 -20.13 -5.61 2.46
N GLU A 309 -21.44 -5.39 2.61
CA GLU A 309 -22.25 -5.98 3.69
C GLU A 309 -22.18 -7.51 3.67
N ASP A 310 -22.39 -8.13 2.50
CA ASP A 310 -22.34 -9.58 2.35
C ASP A 310 -20.94 -10.13 2.62
N LEU A 311 -19.89 -9.42 2.19
CA LEU A 311 -18.50 -9.78 2.50
C LEU A 311 -18.23 -9.74 4.01
N VAL A 312 -18.64 -8.67 4.71
CA VAL A 312 -18.46 -8.56 6.16
C VAL A 312 -19.20 -9.67 6.91
N GLU A 313 -20.41 -10.01 6.47
CA GLU A 313 -21.17 -11.10 7.04
C GLU A 313 -20.51 -12.46 6.78
N TRP A 314 -20.11 -12.73 5.53
CA TRP A 314 -19.41 -13.95 5.16
C TRP A 314 -18.12 -14.12 5.97
N ARG A 315 -17.36 -13.04 6.14
CA ARG A 315 -16.18 -13.00 7.02
C ARG A 315 -16.52 -13.44 8.43
N GLY A 316 -17.62 -12.94 9.01
CA GLY A 316 -18.04 -13.31 10.37
C GLY A 316 -18.33 -14.80 10.55
N ARG A 317 -18.65 -15.51 9.46
CA ARG A 317 -18.99 -16.94 9.45
C ARG A 317 -17.85 -17.86 8.99
N ASN A 318 -16.73 -17.32 8.49
CA ASN A 318 -15.64 -18.12 7.92
C ASN A 318 -14.28 -17.74 8.54
N THR A 319 -13.44 -18.74 8.79
CA THR A 319 -12.07 -18.57 9.29
C THR A 319 -11.05 -18.84 8.19
N THR A 320 -9.84 -18.31 8.32
CA THR A 320 -8.72 -18.68 7.43
C THR A 320 -8.33 -20.16 7.63
N PRO A 321 -7.93 -20.90 6.58
CA PRO A 321 -7.73 -20.44 5.21
C PRO A 321 -9.03 -20.42 4.38
N ALA A 322 -9.23 -19.32 3.65
CA ALA A 322 -10.28 -19.19 2.65
C ALA A 322 -9.83 -18.21 1.56
N THR A 323 -10.44 -18.33 0.38
CA THR A 323 -10.19 -17.45 -0.76
C THR A 323 -11.44 -16.62 -1.07
N MET A 324 -11.25 -15.33 -1.25
CA MET A 324 -12.25 -14.41 -1.74
C MET A 324 -11.94 -14.10 -3.20
N MET A 325 -12.96 -13.95 -4.03
CA MET A 325 -12.83 -13.36 -5.35
C MET A 325 -13.83 -12.21 -5.48
N ILE A 326 -13.35 -11.10 -5.99
CA ILE A 326 -14.19 -9.95 -6.32
C ILE A 326 -14.17 -9.78 -7.84
N ILE A 327 -15.34 -9.53 -8.43
CA ILE A 327 -15.48 -9.22 -9.84
C ILE A 327 -16.19 -7.87 -9.94
N SER A 328 -15.44 -6.78 -9.99
CA SER A 328 -15.93 -5.39 -9.98
C SER A 328 -14.77 -4.43 -10.22
N ASP A 329 -15.07 -3.22 -10.71
CA ASP A 329 -14.07 -2.17 -10.95
C ASP A 329 -13.95 -1.17 -9.78
N GLY A 330 -14.82 -1.23 -8.76
CA GLY A 330 -15.05 -0.08 -7.85
C GLY A 330 -15.10 -0.36 -6.34
N VAL A 331 -14.50 -1.46 -5.86
CA VAL A 331 -14.58 -1.84 -4.42
C VAL A 331 -13.22 -1.92 -3.72
N GLU A 332 -12.19 -1.35 -4.34
CA GLU A 332 -10.80 -1.52 -3.95
C GLU A 332 -10.46 -0.98 -2.55
N GLU A 333 -10.86 0.25 -2.23
CA GLU A 333 -10.54 0.90 -0.94
C GLU A 333 -11.12 0.13 0.26
N LEU A 334 -12.39 -0.27 0.16
CA LEU A 334 -13.08 -1.05 1.20
C LEU A 334 -12.41 -2.41 1.41
N LEU A 335 -11.98 -3.06 0.33
CA LEU A 335 -11.26 -4.33 0.40
C LEU A 335 -9.88 -4.17 1.05
N ALA A 336 -9.18 -3.09 0.76
CA ALA A 336 -7.87 -2.81 1.34
C ALA A 336 -7.95 -2.71 2.88
N GLN A 337 -8.93 -1.98 3.40
CA GLN A 337 -9.15 -1.87 4.84
C GLN A 337 -9.47 -3.23 5.49
N LEU A 338 -10.28 -4.06 4.82
CA LEU A 338 -10.63 -5.40 5.30
C LEU A 338 -9.41 -6.35 5.32
N GLN A 339 -8.64 -6.39 4.23
CA GLN A 339 -7.48 -7.27 4.08
C GLN A 339 -6.35 -6.95 5.06
N GLN A 340 -6.25 -5.71 5.53
CA GLN A 340 -5.31 -5.34 6.59
C GLN A 340 -5.61 -6.04 7.91
N ARG A 341 -6.87 -6.39 8.17
CA ARG A 341 -7.30 -7.04 9.42
C ARG A 341 -7.40 -8.57 9.32
N ILE A 342 -7.81 -9.11 8.17
CA ILE A 342 -7.88 -10.56 7.94
C ILE A 342 -7.24 -10.94 6.61
N LYS A 343 -6.29 -11.87 6.68
CA LYS A 343 -5.41 -12.29 5.57
C LYS A 343 -6.01 -13.43 4.76
N PHE A 344 -7.15 -13.19 4.13
CA PHE A 344 -7.71 -14.14 3.17
C PHE A 344 -6.90 -14.11 1.87
N ASN A 345 -6.81 -15.25 1.20
CA ASN A 345 -6.32 -15.26 -0.17
C ASN A 345 -7.32 -14.50 -1.06
N LEU A 346 -6.82 -13.70 -2.00
CA LEU A 346 -7.69 -12.81 -2.76
C LEU A 346 -7.43 -12.90 -4.27
N PHE A 347 -8.52 -13.04 -4.99
CA PHE A 347 -8.60 -12.94 -6.44
C PHE A 347 -9.36 -11.68 -6.83
N TRP A 348 -9.02 -11.12 -7.97
CA TRP A 348 -9.74 -9.97 -8.52
C TRP A 348 -9.97 -10.14 -10.01
N ALA A 349 -11.19 -9.88 -10.48
CA ALA A 349 -11.45 -9.65 -11.89
C ALA A 349 -12.12 -8.29 -12.09
N TYR A 350 -11.80 -7.69 -13.23
CA TYR A 350 -12.23 -6.34 -13.58
C TYR A 350 -12.48 -6.27 -15.08
N SER A 351 -13.29 -5.29 -15.50
CA SER A 351 -13.62 -5.06 -16.91
C SER A 351 -12.40 -4.49 -17.66
N CYS A 352 -11.67 -3.58 -17.00
CA CYS A 352 -10.46 -2.98 -17.53
C CYS A 352 -9.38 -2.91 -16.45
N ARG A 353 -8.13 -3.12 -16.85
CA ARG A 353 -7.00 -3.11 -15.90
C ARG A 353 -6.76 -1.68 -15.39
N PRO A 354 -6.67 -1.47 -14.07
CA PRO A 354 -6.28 -0.17 -13.52
C PRO A 354 -4.90 0.28 -14.02
N TRP A 355 -4.76 1.58 -14.30
CA TRP A 355 -3.50 2.16 -14.79
C TRP A 355 -2.44 2.30 -13.70
N THR A 356 -2.90 2.46 -12.45
CA THR A 356 -2.08 2.51 -11.24
C THR A 356 -2.07 1.17 -10.53
N MET A 357 -0.99 0.89 -9.82
CA MET A 357 -0.91 -0.32 -9.01
C MET A 357 -2.05 -0.33 -7.98
N SER A 358 -2.64 -1.51 -7.75
CA SER A 358 -3.74 -1.65 -6.80
C SER A 358 -3.25 -1.57 -5.34
N VAL A 359 -4.01 -0.91 -4.46
CA VAL A 359 -3.77 -0.93 -3.00
C VAL A 359 -4.01 -2.34 -2.45
N VAL A 360 -4.81 -3.15 -3.12
CA VAL A 360 -5.15 -4.49 -2.70
C VAL A 360 -4.09 -5.49 -3.17
N LEU A 361 -3.64 -6.34 -2.25
CA LEU A 361 -2.68 -7.40 -2.56
C LEU A 361 -3.41 -8.65 -3.06
N THR A 362 -3.32 -8.92 -4.37
CA THR A 362 -3.98 -10.04 -5.04
C THR A 362 -3.03 -11.22 -5.28
N SER A 363 -3.58 -12.43 -5.25
CA SER A 363 -2.88 -13.69 -5.59
C SER A 363 -3.12 -14.10 -7.04
N ALA A 364 -4.22 -13.64 -7.64
CA ALA A 364 -4.48 -13.80 -9.05
C ALA A 364 -5.46 -12.73 -9.53
N GLU A 365 -5.29 -12.34 -10.79
CA GLU A 365 -6.10 -11.33 -11.45
C GLU A 365 -6.50 -11.75 -12.85
N TRP A 366 -7.66 -11.29 -13.31
CA TRP A 366 -8.12 -11.51 -14.67
C TRP A 366 -8.87 -10.30 -15.23
N LEU A 367 -8.75 -10.11 -16.55
CA LEU A 367 -9.77 -9.38 -17.29
C LEU A 367 -11.02 -10.26 -17.38
N TRP A 368 -12.18 -9.65 -17.13
CA TRP A 368 -13.47 -10.35 -17.16
C TRP A 368 -13.71 -11.09 -18.49
N ASP A 369 -13.45 -10.43 -19.61
CA ASP A 369 -13.63 -11.03 -20.93
C ASP A 369 -12.70 -12.24 -21.15
N SER A 370 -11.48 -12.19 -20.62
CA SER A 370 -10.53 -13.31 -20.70
C SER A 370 -10.98 -14.52 -19.89
N LEU A 371 -11.65 -14.32 -18.74
CA LEU A 371 -12.25 -15.43 -17.98
C LEU A 371 -13.35 -16.13 -18.78
N LEU A 372 -14.19 -15.35 -19.47
CA LEU A 372 -15.32 -15.89 -20.22
C LEU A 372 -14.90 -16.53 -21.55
N ALA A 373 -13.81 -16.08 -22.17
CA ALA A 373 -13.24 -16.68 -23.37
C ALA A 373 -12.75 -18.13 -23.14
N GLY A 374 -12.40 -18.48 -21.89
CA GLY A 374 -11.82 -19.76 -21.51
C GLY A 374 -12.81 -20.91 -21.37
N VAL A 375 -13.42 -21.37 -22.47
CA VAL A 375 -13.51 -22.81 -22.84
C VAL A 375 -13.62 -22.85 -24.38
N SER A 376 -12.53 -23.26 -25.02
CA SER A 376 -12.28 -23.49 -26.46
C SER A 376 -12.43 -22.32 -27.45
N PHE A 377 -11.29 -21.73 -27.86
CA PHE A 377 -10.88 -21.59 -29.26
C PHE A 377 -9.37 -21.79 -29.37
N SER A 378 -8.92 -22.49 -30.41
CA SER A 378 -7.52 -22.83 -30.66
C SER A 378 -6.62 -21.59 -30.70
N LYS A 379 -5.36 -21.78 -30.28
CA LYS A 379 -4.28 -20.80 -30.10
C LYS A 379 -3.87 -19.98 -31.35
N GLU A 380 -4.67 -19.94 -32.42
CA GLU A 380 -4.25 -19.41 -33.72
C GLU A 380 -4.85 -18.05 -34.08
N GLN A 381 -5.78 -17.50 -33.29
CA GLN A 381 -6.39 -16.19 -33.61
C GLN A 381 -6.07 -15.05 -32.63
N ALA A 382 -5.43 -15.32 -31.49
CA ALA A 382 -5.03 -14.28 -30.54
C ALA A 382 -3.82 -13.43 -30.98
N VAL A 383 -3.22 -13.76 -32.15
CA VAL A 383 -2.08 -13.03 -32.70
C VAL A 383 -2.53 -11.87 -33.60
N GLU A 384 -3.75 -11.90 -34.15
CA GLU A 384 -4.24 -10.87 -35.11
C GLU A 384 -4.81 -9.60 -34.44
N GLU A 385 -5.35 -9.68 -33.21
CA GLU A 385 -5.91 -8.49 -32.55
C GLU A 385 -4.84 -7.63 -31.84
N CYS A 386 -3.71 -8.20 -31.41
CA CYS A 386 -2.59 -7.42 -30.88
C CYS A 386 -1.88 -6.58 -31.96
N SER A 387 -1.87 -7.03 -33.23
CA SER A 387 -1.25 -6.29 -34.33
C SER A 387 -2.04 -5.06 -34.78
N LEU A 388 -3.37 -5.06 -34.62
CA LEU A 388 -4.22 -3.94 -35.04
C LEU A 388 -4.13 -2.73 -34.10
N VAL A 389 -3.74 -2.95 -32.83
CA VAL A 389 -3.53 -1.87 -31.85
C VAL A 389 -2.16 -1.20 -32.07
N GLU A 390 -1.14 -1.95 -32.51
CA GLU A 390 0.18 -1.37 -32.85
C GLU A 390 0.16 -0.57 -34.17
N GLU A 391 -0.68 -0.94 -35.16
CA GLU A 391 -0.79 -0.18 -36.42
C GLU A 391 -1.51 1.17 -36.27
N LEU A 392 -2.41 1.33 -35.28
CA LEU A 392 -3.09 2.60 -35.00
C LEU A 392 -2.19 3.61 -34.28
N GLU A 393 -1.17 3.18 -33.54
CA GLU A 393 -0.20 4.07 -32.88
C GLU A 393 0.83 4.67 -33.86
N HIS A 394 1.02 4.08 -35.04
CA HIS A 394 1.93 4.63 -36.05
C HIS A 394 1.32 5.74 -36.93
N VAL A 395 0.00 5.96 -36.85
CA VAL A 395 -0.69 7.02 -37.62
C VAL A 395 -0.72 8.37 -36.88
N TYR A 396 -0.33 8.42 -35.60
CA TYR A 396 -0.34 9.63 -34.77
C TYR A 396 1.04 10.02 -34.18
N ARG A 397 2.13 9.71 -34.87
CA ARG A 397 3.46 10.30 -34.59
C ARG A 397 4.01 11.10 -35.76
#